data_AF-A0A4Y3QG68-F1
#
_entry.id   AF-A0A4Y3QG68-F1
#
_cell.length_a   1.000
_cell.length_b   1.000
_cell.length_c   1.000
_cell.angle_alpha   90.00
_cell.angle_beta   90.00
_cell.angle_gamma   90.00
#
_symmetry.space_group_name_H-M   'P 1'
#
loop_
_entity.id
_entity.type
_entity.pdbx_description
1 polymer ?
#
loop_
_entity_poly.entity_id
_entity_poly.type
_entity_poly.pdbx_seq_one_letter_code
_entity_poly.pdbx_strand_id
1 'polypeptide(L)'
;MRASDPQPAKRFTRAPRTEPPLTDHARANFLESVDAIEAFLSYAVGSGRSAFQRISPSYASGSMAIIRAAALFETDEFAPFVTNTPAEVVAALRTMRNIASHAGYRAMNDERLWVTLTTELPPYIADWRRAGEKPPSD
;
A
#
# COMPACT_ATOMS: atom_id res chain seq x y z
N MET A 1 -24.81 37.37 -45.82
CA MET A 1 -24.07 37.56 -44.55
C MET A 1 -23.18 36.34 -44.34
N ARG A 2 -21.88 36.53 -44.16
CA ARG A 2 -20.89 35.44 -44.05
C ARG A 2 -21.00 34.73 -42.69
N ALA A 3 -20.87 33.41 -42.73
CA ALA A 3 -20.83 32.51 -41.58
C ALA A 3 -19.67 32.84 -40.64
N SER A 4 -19.88 32.69 -39.33
CA SER A 4 -18.81 32.63 -38.34
C SER A 4 -18.84 31.25 -37.72
N ASP A 5 -17.89 30.40 -38.12
CA ASP A 5 -17.64 29.11 -37.47
C ASP A 5 -16.96 29.33 -36.11
N PRO A 6 -17.31 28.55 -35.07
CA PRO A 6 -16.64 28.60 -33.78
C PRO A 6 -15.21 28.05 -33.88
N GLN A 7 -14.26 28.82 -33.39
CA GLN A 7 -12.83 28.47 -33.37
C GLN A 7 -12.58 27.29 -32.42
N PRO A 8 -11.82 26.25 -32.81
CA PRO A 8 -11.56 25.11 -31.94
C PRO A 8 -10.68 25.52 -30.75
N ALA A 9 -11.08 25.10 -29.55
CA ALA A 9 -10.32 25.30 -28.33
C ALA A 9 -8.92 24.68 -28.45
N LYS A 10 -7.88 25.43 -28.05
CA LYS A 10 -6.49 24.95 -28.06
C LYS A 10 -6.38 23.63 -27.27
N ARG A 11 -5.83 22.61 -27.93
CA ARG A 11 -5.60 21.28 -27.37
C ARG A 11 -4.63 21.38 -26.20
N PHE A 12 -5.02 20.85 -25.03
CA PHE A 12 -4.16 20.80 -23.85
C PHE A 12 -2.89 20.03 -24.22
N THR A 13 -1.75 20.72 -24.21
CA THR A 13 -0.45 20.14 -24.55
C THR A 13 0.32 19.98 -23.24
N ARG A 14 0.61 18.73 -22.86
CA ARG A 14 1.36 18.45 -21.64
C ARG A 14 2.75 19.06 -21.79
N ALA A 15 3.15 19.90 -20.82
CA ALA A 15 4.50 20.44 -20.78
C ALA A 15 5.53 19.29 -20.72
N PRO A 16 6.70 19.42 -21.37
CA PRO A 16 7.77 18.45 -21.23
C PRO A 16 8.14 18.38 -19.75
N ARG A 17 7.89 17.22 -19.14
CA ARG A 17 8.29 16.96 -17.76
C ARG A 17 9.75 16.54 -17.81
N THR A 18 10.63 17.27 -17.14
CA THR A 18 11.95 16.72 -16.76
C THR A 18 11.64 15.55 -15.84
N GLU A 19 11.79 14.33 -16.34
CA GLU A 19 11.56 13.13 -15.55
C GLU A 19 12.77 12.95 -14.60
N PRO A 20 12.54 12.98 -13.27
CA PRO A 20 13.49 12.44 -12.32
C PRO A 20 13.89 11.01 -12.70
N PRO A 21 15.08 10.54 -12.28
CA PRO A 21 15.45 9.14 -12.42
C PRO A 21 14.33 8.23 -11.92
N LEU A 22 14.01 7.17 -12.68
CA LEU A 22 12.95 6.21 -12.34
C LEU A 22 13.04 5.72 -10.88
N THR A 23 14.25 5.65 -10.33
CA THR A 23 14.54 5.27 -8.93
C THR A 23 14.02 6.26 -7.88
N ASP A 24 14.01 7.55 -8.16
CA ASP A 24 13.57 8.58 -7.19
C ASP A 24 12.04 8.59 -7.08
N HIS A 25 11.35 8.40 -8.21
CA HIS A 25 9.90 8.22 -8.24
C HIS A 25 9.48 6.90 -7.59
N ALA A 26 10.15 5.79 -7.90
CA ALA A 26 9.88 4.51 -7.26
C ALA A 26 10.02 4.59 -5.74
N ARG A 27 11.07 5.26 -5.24
CA ARG A 27 11.28 5.50 -3.80
C ARG A 27 10.16 6.34 -3.18
N ALA A 28 9.79 7.46 -3.81
CA ALA A 28 8.73 8.32 -3.30
C ALA A 28 7.38 7.57 -3.24
N ASN A 29 7.03 6.85 -4.29
CA ASN A 29 5.81 6.05 -4.35
C ASN A 29 5.82 4.89 -3.33
N PHE A 30 6.99 4.30 -3.10
CA PHE A 30 7.18 3.26 -2.09
C PHE A 30 6.96 3.81 -0.68
N LEU A 31 7.58 4.94 -0.33
CA LEU A 31 7.38 5.59 0.97
C LEU A 31 5.93 6.01 1.18
N GLU A 32 5.28 6.59 0.17
CA GLU A 32 3.84 6.91 0.23
C GLU A 32 2.99 5.65 0.48
N SER A 33 3.36 4.52 -0.13
CA SER A 33 2.69 3.24 0.10
C SER A 33 2.89 2.73 1.53
N VAL A 34 4.09 2.90 2.10
CA VAL A 34 4.39 2.55 3.50
C VAL A 34 3.60 3.45 4.47
N ASP A 35 3.56 4.76 4.25
CA ASP A 35 2.78 5.71 5.06
C ASP A 35 1.29 5.36 5.06
N ALA A 36 0.78 5.00 3.89
CA ALA A 36 -0.58 4.50 3.73
C ALA A 36 -0.86 3.24 4.56
N ILE A 37 0.06 2.27 4.57
CA ILE A 37 -0.08 1.04 5.36
C ILE A 37 -0.09 1.39 6.85
N GLU A 38 0.82 2.24 7.32
CA GLU A 38 0.89 2.69 8.72
C GLU A 38 -0.38 3.41 9.17
N ALA A 39 -0.95 4.28 8.33
CA ALA A 39 -2.18 5.00 8.64
C ALA A 39 -3.36 4.04 8.80
N PHE A 40 -3.52 3.09 7.87
CA PHE A 40 -4.56 2.07 7.98
C PHE A 40 -4.37 1.16 9.19
N LEU A 41 -3.14 0.76 9.47
CA LEU A 41 -2.79 -0.04 10.64
C LEU A 41 -3.15 0.67 11.93
N SER A 42 -2.72 1.92 12.08
CA SER A 42 -2.98 2.75 13.25
C SER A 42 -4.48 2.93 13.50
N TYR A 43 -5.25 3.18 12.44
CA TYR A 43 -6.70 3.27 12.54
C TYR A 43 -7.35 1.93 12.93
N ALA A 44 -6.87 0.82 12.36
CA ALA A 44 -7.38 -0.51 12.63
C ALA A 44 -7.22 -0.91 14.10
N VAL A 45 -6.06 -0.60 14.70
CA VAL A 45 -5.73 -1.02 16.07
C VAL A 45 -6.11 0.01 17.13
N GLY A 46 -6.29 1.29 16.75
CA GLY A 46 -6.44 2.40 17.69
C GLY A 46 -7.68 2.34 18.59
N SER A 47 -8.74 1.66 18.17
CA SER A 47 -9.95 1.45 19.00
C SER A 47 -9.91 0.17 19.85
N GLY A 48 -8.81 -0.58 19.79
CA GLY A 48 -8.59 -1.81 20.55
C GLY A 48 -9.34 -3.04 20.01
N ARG A 49 -9.04 -4.20 20.61
CA ARG A 49 -9.52 -5.51 20.15
C ARG A 49 -11.04 -5.64 20.14
N SER A 50 -11.73 -5.04 21.11
CA SER A 50 -13.19 -5.14 21.28
C SER A 50 -13.96 -4.42 20.16
N ALA A 51 -13.40 -3.35 19.62
CA ALA A 51 -13.96 -2.61 18.48
C ALA A 51 -13.65 -3.27 17.13
N PHE A 52 -12.67 -4.18 17.08
CA PHE A 52 -12.25 -4.88 15.87
C PHE A 52 -13.22 -6.01 15.49
N GLN A 53 -14.33 -5.62 14.86
CA GLN A 53 -15.40 -6.53 14.41
C GLN A 53 -15.53 -6.50 12.89
N ARG A 54 -15.92 -7.60 12.26
CA ARG A 54 -15.94 -7.75 10.78
C ARG A 54 -16.72 -6.66 10.02
N ILE A 55 -17.74 -6.08 10.64
CA ILE A 55 -18.57 -5.01 10.06
C ILE A 55 -18.06 -3.61 10.38
N SER A 56 -16.99 -3.49 11.17
CA SER A 56 -16.46 -2.24 11.67
C SER A 56 -15.53 -1.57 10.64
N PRO A 57 -15.43 -0.23 10.67
CA PRO A 57 -14.39 0.49 9.95
C PRO A 57 -12.98 0.02 10.30
N SER A 58 -12.71 -0.30 11.56
CA SER A 58 -11.40 -0.80 12.02
C SER A 58 -10.98 -2.08 11.30
N TYR A 59 -11.92 -3.00 11.08
CA TYR A 59 -11.66 -4.25 10.37
C TYR A 59 -11.43 -4.04 8.87
N ALA A 60 -12.18 -3.13 8.25
CA ALA A 60 -11.96 -2.73 6.87
C ALA A 60 -10.58 -2.08 6.69
N SER A 61 -10.18 -1.20 7.60
CA SER A 61 -8.85 -0.58 7.61
C SER A 61 -7.74 -1.60 7.82
N GLY A 62 -7.91 -2.56 8.74
CA GLY A 62 -6.94 -3.65 8.93
C GLY A 62 -6.80 -4.53 7.69
N SER A 63 -7.91 -4.84 7.03
CA SER A 63 -7.90 -5.56 5.75
C SER A 63 -7.17 -4.77 4.65
N MET A 64 -7.38 -3.46 4.59
CA MET A 64 -6.66 -2.59 3.64
C MET A 64 -5.16 -2.49 3.92
N ALA A 65 -4.74 -2.47 5.19
CA ALA A 65 -3.32 -2.52 5.54
C ALA A 65 -2.66 -3.81 5.00
N ILE A 66 -3.32 -4.97 5.14
CA ILE A 66 -2.85 -6.25 4.58
C ILE A 66 -2.79 -6.22 3.05
N ILE A 67 -3.87 -5.75 2.41
CA ILE A 67 -3.93 -5.66 0.93
C ILE A 67 -2.77 -4.81 0.40
N ARG A 68 -2.54 -3.65 1.00
CA ARG A 68 -1.47 -2.73 0.60
C ARG A 68 -0.08 -3.29 0.93
N ALA A 69 0.10 -3.95 2.07
CA ALA A 69 1.36 -4.60 2.41
C ALA A 69 1.73 -5.70 1.41
N ALA A 70 0.76 -6.53 0.99
CA ALA A 70 1.00 -7.53 -0.05
C ALA A 70 1.35 -6.91 -1.41
N ALA A 71 0.72 -5.78 -1.76
CA ALA A 71 0.96 -5.07 -3.01
C ALA A 71 2.41 -4.54 -3.14
N LEU A 72 3.12 -4.32 -2.02
CA LEU A 72 4.55 -3.98 -2.05
C LEU A 72 5.40 -5.05 -2.75
N PHE A 73 4.98 -6.32 -2.67
CA PHE A 73 5.67 -7.47 -3.26
C PHE A 73 5.15 -7.85 -4.66
N GLU A 74 4.22 -7.07 -5.21
CA GLU A 74 3.59 -7.29 -6.51
C GLU A 74 3.96 -6.17 -7.50
N THR A 75 4.66 -5.15 -7.01
CA THR A 75 5.15 -4.01 -7.79
C THR A 75 6.66 -4.15 -7.97
N ASP A 76 7.09 -4.46 -9.20
CA ASP A 76 8.52 -4.73 -9.49
C ASP A 76 9.44 -3.56 -9.12
N GLU A 77 8.96 -2.32 -9.27
CA GLU A 77 9.67 -1.10 -8.88
C GLU A 77 10.03 -1.06 -7.38
N PHE A 78 9.31 -1.80 -6.54
CA PHE A 78 9.52 -1.83 -5.09
C PHE A 78 10.43 -2.97 -4.61
N ALA A 79 10.80 -3.91 -5.50
CA ALA A 79 11.64 -5.05 -5.16
C ALA A 79 12.93 -4.69 -4.40
N PRO A 80 13.67 -3.60 -4.75
CA PRO A 80 14.88 -3.23 -4.01
C PRO A 80 14.64 -2.94 -2.53
N PHE A 81 13.48 -2.39 -2.16
CA PHE A 81 13.18 -1.93 -0.80
C PHE A 81 12.65 -3.03 0.12
N VAL A 82 12.20 -4.17 -0.44
CA VAL A 82 11.57 -5.26 0.31
C VAL A 82 12.40 -6.54 0.37
N THR A 83 13.62 -6.52 -0.19
CA THR A 83 14.53 -7.67 -0.36
C THR A 83 14.76 -8.50 0.91
N ASN A 84 14.83 -7.86 2.08
CA ASN A 84 15.13 -8.55 3.34
C ASN A 84 13.90 -9.19 4.01
N THR A 85 12.73 -9.14 3.36
CA THR A 85 11.52 -9.75 3.91
C THR A 85 11.56 -11.26 3.72
N PRO A 86 11.39 -12.08 4.78
CA PRO A 86 11.38 -13.53 4.65
C PRO A 86 10.26 -14.03 3.72
N ALA A 87 10.52 -15.08 2.94
CA ALA A 87 9.60 -15.59 1.93
C ALA A 87 8.27 -16.07 2.54
N GLU A 88 8.31 -16.63 3.75
CA GLU A 88 7.13 -17.05 4.51
C GLU A 88 6.22 -15.89 4.90
N VAL A 89 6.78 -14.71 5.17
CA VAL A 89 6.05 -13.48 5.49
C VAL A 89 5.35 -12.97 4.22
N VAL A 90 6.07 -12.95 3.11
CA VAL A 90 5.50 -12.57 1.80
C VAL A 90 4.35 -13.50 1.41
N ALA A 91 4.54 -14.81 1.58
CA ALA A 91 3.50 -15.80 1.33
C ALA A 91 2.28 -15.58 2.23
N ALA A 92 2.48 -15.35 3.53
CA ALA A 92 1.40 -15.09 4.47
C ALA A 92 0.59 -13.83 4.11
N LEU A 93 1.26 -12.73 3.75
CA LEU A 93 0.62 -11.49 3.31
C LEU A 93 -0.22 -11.70 2.04
N ARG A 94 0.32 -12.40 1.04
CA ARG A 94 -0.42 -12.72 -0.19
C ARG A 94 -1.64 -13.60 0.09
N THR A 95 -1.52 -14.60 0.97
CA THR A 95 -2.66 -15.43 1.39
C THR A 95 -3.73 -14.60 2.07
N MET A 96 -3.36 -13.75 3.04
CA MET A 96 -4.33 -12.89 3.74
C MET A 96 -4.98 -11.88 2.80
N ARG A 97 -4.22 -11.28 1.88
CA ARG A 97 -4.74 -10.41 0.81
C ARG A 97 -5.75 -11.15 -0.06
N ASN A 98 -5.44 -12.36 -0.52
CA ASN A 98 -6.33 -13.15 -1.35
C ASN A 98 -7.67 -13.45 -0.64
N ILE A 99 -7.62 -13.75 0.66
CA ILE A 99 -8.83 -13.94 1.48
C ILE A 99 -9.63 -12.63 1.55
N ALA A 100 -8.97 -11.52 1.87
CA ALA A 100 -9.60 -10.20 2.00
C ALA A 100 -10.25 -9.72 0.69
N SER A 101 -9.60 -9.96 -0.45
CA SER A 101 -10.07 -9.50 -1.77
C SER A 101 -11.13 -10.39 -2.41
N HIS A 102 -11.15 -11.71 -2.13
CA HIS A 102 -11.96 -12.66 -2.93
C HIS A 102 -12.87 -13.57 -2.13
N ALA A 103 -12.45 -14.02 -0.94
CA ALA A 103 -13.22 -15.00 -0.17
C ALA A 103 -14.31 -14.36 0.71
N GLY A 104 -14.30 -13.02 0.80
CA GLY A 104 -15.13 -12.25 1.72
C GLY A 104 -14.63 -12.37 3.16
N TYR A 105 -14.96 -11.38 4.00
CA TYR A 105 -14.40 -11.31 5.34
C TYR A 105 -14.63 -12.58 6.17
N ARG A 106 -15.75 -13.31 5.98
CA ARG A 106 -16.07 -14.56 6.71
C ARG A 106 -14.97 -15.63 6.68
N ALA A 107 -14.16 -15.70 5.63
CA ALA A 107 -13.07 -16.67 5.52
C ALA A 107 -11.79 -16.25 6.26
N MET A 108 -11.68 -14.98 6.66
CA MET A 108 -10.56 -14.47 7.44
C MET A 108 -10.70 -14.89 8.90
N ASN A 109 -9.62 -15.40 9.50
CA ASN A 109 -9.57 -15.64 10.94
C ASN A 109 -9.30 -14.31 11.67
N ASP A 110 -10.29 -13.82 12.42
CA ASP A 110 -10.24 -12.51 13.09
C ASP A 110 -9.08 -12.39 14.09
N GLU A 111 -8.78 -13.47 14.80
CA GLU A 111 -7.70 -13.47 15.78
C GLU A 111 -6.34 -13.48 15.10
N ARG A 112 -6.19 -14.27 14.03
CA ARG A 112 -4.97 -14.26 13.23
C ARG A 112 -4.74 -12.88 12.61
N LEU A 113 -5.77 -12.26 12.04
CA LEU A 113 -5.68 -10.92 11.49
C LEU A 113 -5.27 -9.92 12.58
N TRP A 114 -5.87 -9.99 13.77
CA TRP A 114 -5.50 -9.12 14.88
C TRP A 114 -4.04 -9.28 15.32
N VAL A 115 -3.57 -10.51 15.48
CA VAL A 115 -2.16 -10.80 15.81
C VAL A 115 -1.23 -10.26 14.74
N THR A 116 -1.56 -10.47 13.46
CA THR A 116 -0.77 -9.93 12.35
C THR A 116 -0.68 -8.41 12.42
N LEU A 117 -1.81 -7.71 12.63
CA LEU A 117 -1.85 -6.24 12.66
C LEU A 117 -1.15 -5.64 13.90
N THR A 118 -1.15 -6.33 15.03
CA THR A 118 -0.61 -5.79 16.28
C THR A 118 0.82 -6.22 16.58
N THR A 119 1.25 -7.36 16.05
CA THR A 119 2.51 -8.00 16.45
C THR A 119 3.40 -8.33 15.26
N GLU A 120 2.88 -8.99 14.23
CA GLU A 120 3.74 -9.55 13.17
C GLU A 120 4.10 -8.54 12.08
N LEU A 121 3.14 -7.73 11.62
CA LEU A 121 3.34 -6.77 10.54
C LEU A 121 4.14 -5.51 10.93
N PRO A 122 3.98 -4.90 12.13
CA PRO A 122 4.65 -3.65 12.47
C PRO A 122 6.18 -3.64 12.31
N PRO A 123 6.93 -4.69 12.73
CA PRO A 123 8.38 -4.73 12.53
C PRO A 123 8.77 -4.63 11.05
N TYR A 124 8.06 -5.33 10.15
CA TYR A 124 8.35 -5.29 8.72
C TYR A 124 8.06 -3.92 8.11
N ILE A 125 7.00 -3.24 8.54
CA ILE A 125 6.71 -1.88 8.10
C ILE A 125 7.86 -0.94 8.49
N ALA A 126 8.35 -1.04 9.72
CA ALA A 126 9.48 -0.24 10.17
C ALA A 126 10.75 -0.52 9.35
N ASP A 127 10.98 -1.78 8.97
CA ASP A 127 12.11 -2.19 8.14
C ASP A 127 11.99 -1.66 6.70
N TRP A 128 10.80 -1.76 6.11
CA TRP A 128 10.47 -1.22 4.80
C TRP A 128 10.66 0.30 4.76
N ARG A 129 10.17 1.04 5.76
CA ARG A 129 10.41 2.48 5.87
C ARG A 129 11.90 2.80 5.87
N ARG A 130 12.69 2.13 6.72
CA ARG A 130 14.14 2.35 6.78
C ARG A 130 14.83 2.04 5.45
N ALA A 131 14.38 1.03 4.72
CA ALA A 131 14.90 0.72 3.38
C ALA A 131 14.57 1.82 2.35
N GLY A 132 13.35 2.38 2.41
CA GLY A 132 12.92 3.48 1.55
C GLY A 132 13.61 4.81 1.86
N GLU A 133 13.97 5.06 3.12
CA GLU A 133 14.69 6.26 3.56
C GLU A 133 16.20 6.19 3.29
N LYS A 134 16.77 4.98 3.22
CA LYS A 134 18.21 4.82 2.98
C LYS A 134 18.57 5.29 1.56
N PRO A 135 19.53 6.23 1.39
CA PRO A 135 20.00 6.63 0.07
C PRO A 135 20.55 5.42 -0.70
N PRO A 136 20.45 5.40 -2.05
CA PRO A 136 21.08 4.33 -2.83
C PRO A 136 22.57 4.29 -2.46
N SER A 137 23.07 3.10 -2.14
CA SER A 137 24.51 2.94 -1.93
C SER A 137 25.17 3.01 -3.31
N ASP A 138 26.09 3.97 -3.48
CA ASP A 138 26.91 4.14 -4.70
C ASP A 138 27.65 2.86 -5.10
#